data_AF-A0A916K2J4-F1
#
_entry.id   AF-A0A916K2J4-F1
#
_cell.length_a   1.000
_cell.length_b   1.000
_cell.length_c   1.000
_cell.angle_alpha   90.00
_cell.angle_beta   90.00
_cell.angle_gamma   90.00
#
_symmetry.space_group_name_H-M   'P 1'
#
loop_
_entity.id
_entity.type
_entity.pdbx_description
1 polymer ?
#
loop_
_entity_poly.entity_id
_entity_poly.type
_entity_poly.pdbx_seq_one_letter_code
_entity_poly.pdbx_strand_id
1 'polypeptide(L)'
;MTQQTVSPSRIAIRCLALILGSAALAWLLFVAGQYVRLVEVSGPSQYDLQPERVTLAQYFYVAAVVVLGLGALFAKRRLAGLGAVSADRSTLVGPVSSFSGLVLIVASAIAVWAVLVLFLGGFFGVTEGGDPAPVARIVNLYVPIVLYTALVVTLILLGFVFPPPRAKHAPSADSGTTAAPAATPAAAPAESIPPTGAHAAGTVAADAQAATDAQHGDGQRAVALAFATPIIAAAVALVLGLIVYDVTRTALEVWIWVVILVIIAFGVLVGTRLARRGADERGAQAPIVAGATTLNFVLVIVFAIAAAGMSLGYAASAVSSLNVSPGLGLSAYADQEKYSESEGDDSVELVNPRISLWGSDLKRGTDATVTLDPGAETIATADAGRNRWVNAEADLPEGLAPGDYRLVAEAVTVDGRSVEVSLRMTVDAGGAVVFPDGSSIDETEESRLLPITAGWVFDDLLPAGVMLALALAVIAVSLQTRNRRQAPELHRPTTGRVEA
;
A
#
# COMPACT_ATOMS: atom_id res chain seq x y z
N MET A 1 -0.35 51.15 -24.54
CA MET A 1 -1.06 50.02 -23.88
C MET A 1 -0.26 49.63 -22.64
N THR A 2 -0.73 50.06 -21.48
CA THR A 2 -0.13 49.85 -20.15
C THR A 2 -0.36 48.40 -19.71
N GLN A 3 0.70 47.58 -19.67
CA GLN A 3 0.61 46.28 -19.01
C GLN A 3 0.42 46.50 -17.51
N GLN A 4 -0.80 46.21 -17.04
CA GLN A 4 -1.16 46.26 -15.64
C GLN A 4 -0.48 45.08 -14.92
N THR A 5 0.68 45.31 -14.32
CA THR A 5 1.40 44.29 -13.56
C THR A 5 0.56 43.87 -12.35
N VAL A 6 0.03 42.64 -12.36
CA VAL A 6 -0.75 42.08 -11.26
C VAL A 6 0.13 42.04 -9.99
N SER A 7 -0.39 42.55 -8.87
CA SER A 7 0.39 42.59 -7.62
C SER A 7 0.63 41.17 -7.07
N PRO A 8 1.86 40.85 -6.59
CA PRO A 8 2.20 39.52 -6.07
C PRO A 8 1.28 39.08 -4.92
N SER A 9 0.80 40.03 -4.11
CA SER A 9 -0.19 39.79 -3.05
C SER A 9 -1.53 39.25 -3.56
N ARG A 10 -2.03 39.77 -4.69
CA ARG A 10 -3.29 39.29 -5.29
C ARG A 10 -3.16 37.85 -5.80
N ILE A 11 -1.99 37.49 -6.30
CA ILE A 11 -1.74 36.12 -6.76
C ILE A 11 -1.63 35.17 -5.56
N ALA A 12 -0.96 35.58 -4.48
CA ALA A 12 -0.90 34.79 -3.25
C ALA A 12 -2.30 34.52 -2.65
N ILE A 13 -3.16 35.54 -2.59
CA ILE A 13 -4.55 35.39 -2.12
C ILE A 13 -5.35 34.44 -3.02
N ARG A 14 -5.21 34.54 -4.35
CA ARG A 14 -5.87 33.61 -5.29
C ARG A 14 -5.38 32.17 -5.09
N CYS A 15 -4.10 31.97 -4.80
CA CYS A 15 -3.55 30.64 -4.51
C CYS A 15 -4.09 30.10 -3.19
N LEU A 16 -4.18 30.93 -2.14
CA LEU A 16 -4.79 30.55 -0.88
C LEU A 16 -6.27 30.18 -1.04
N ALA A 17 -7.05 31.00 -1.76
CA ALA A 17 -8.45 30.73 -2.06
C ALA A 17 -8.63 29.43 -2.86
N LEU A 18 -7.70 29.11 -3.77
CA LEU A 18 -7.70 27.85 -4.51
C LEU A 18 -7.45 26.65 -3.60
N ILE A 19 -6.52 26.75 -2.64
CA ILE A 19 -6.29 25.69 -1.64
C ILE A 19 -7.55 25.47 -0.80
N LEU A 20 -8.10 26.54 -0.23
CA LEU A 20 -9.30 26.46 0.61
C LEU A 20 -10.53 25.96 -0.16
N GLY A 21 -10.71 26.43 -1.40
CA GLY A 21 -11.78 25.96 -2.28
C GLY A 21 -11.63 24.48 -2.64
N SER A 22 -10.41 24.01 -2.89
CA SER A 22 -10.15 22.58 -3.11
C SER A 22 -10.41 21.73 -1.87
N ALA A 23 -10.12 22.25 -0.67
CA ALA A 23 -10.41 21.55 0.59
C ALA A 23 -11.92 21.46 0.86
N ALA A 24 -12.67 22.53 0.61
CA ALA A 24 -14.13 22.52 0.72
C ALA A 24 -14.77 21.53 -0.27
N LEU A 25 -14.29 21.51 -1.52
CA LEU A 25 -14.76 20.54 -2.52
C LEU A 25 -14.39 19.11 -2.16
N ALA A 26 -13.18 18.88 -1.64
CA ALA A 26 -12.76 17.57 -1.15
C ALA A 26 -13.64 17.08 0.00
N TRP A 27 -14.01 17.96 0.93
CA TRP A 27 -14.95 17.64 2.00
C TRP A 27 -16.33 17.28 1.46
N LEU A 28 -16.87 18.01 0.48
CA LEU A 28 -18.14 17.68 -0.17
C LEU A 28 -18.09 16.31 -0.87
N LEU A 29 -17.00 15.99 -1.57
CA LEU A 29 -16.81 14.70 -2.20
C LEU A 29 -16.73 13.57 -1.16
N PHE A 30 -16.07 13.81 -0.02
CA PHE A 30 -16.03 12.83 1.07
C PHE A 30 -17.43 12.57 1.65
N VAL A 31 -18.20 13.61 1.92
CA VAL A 31 -19.59 13.50 2.40
C VAL A 31 -20.46 12.77 1.38
N ALA A 32 -20.32 13.08 0.08
CA ALA A 32 -21.01 12.35 -0.99
C ALA A 32 -20.64 10.87 -0.98
N GLY A 33 -19.35 10.53 -0.80
CA GLY A 33 -18.91 9.15 -0.64
C GLY A 33 -19.54 8.44 0.56
N GLN A 34 -19.64 9.09 1.71
CA GLN A 34 -20.35 8.54 2.88
C GLN A 34 -21.83 8.28 2.60
N TYR A 35 -22.49 9.21 1.90
CA TYR A 35 -23.89 9.04 1.50
C TYR A 35 -24.07 7.87 0.52
N VAL A 36 -23.22 7.78 -0.51
CA VAL A 36 -23.26 6.67 -1.48
C VAL A 36 -23.04 5.33 -0.78
N ARG A 37 -22.09 5.25 0.15
CA ARG A 37 -21.85 4.04 0.95
C ARG A 37 -23.08 3.62 1.75
N LEU A 38 -23.79 4.59 2.34
CA LEU A 38 -25.02 4.29 3.08
C LEU A 38 -26.09 3.71 2.16
N VAL A 39 -26.25 4.25 0.95
CA VAL A 39 -27.20 3.74 -0.05
C VAL A 39 -26.82 2.35 -0.52
N GLU A 40 -25.53 2.10 -0.73
CA GLU A 40 -24.99 0.78 -1.12
C GLU A 40 -25.25 -0.29 -0.06
N VAL A 41 -25.15 0.05 1.23
CA VAL A 41 -25.41 -0.87 2.35
C VAL A 41 -26.92 -1.07 2.61
N SER A 42 -27.77 -0.12 2.22
CA SER A 42 -29.22 -0.15 2.53
C SER A 42 -30.09 -0.87 1.48
N GLY A 43 -29.50 -1.64 0.56
CA GLY A 43 -30.23 -2.40 -0.47
C GLY A 43 -31.00 -3.61 0.08
N PRO A 44 -31.88 -4.26 -0.73
CA PRO A 44 -32.71 -5.37 -0.26
C PRO A 44 -31.86 -6.56 0.22
N SER A 45 -32.01 -6.83 1.53
CA SER A 45 -31.64 -8.01 2.34
C SER A 45 -30.21 -8.54 2.26
N GLN A 46 -29.56 -8.42 3.41
CA GLN A 46 -28.35 -9.06 3.95
C GLN A 46 -28.31 -10.61 3.86
N TYR A 47 -29.34 -11.24 3.28
CA TYR A 47 -29.50 -12.69 3.15
C TYR A 47 -29.48 -13.20 1.71
N ASP A 48 -29.52 -12.31 0.72
CA ASP A 48 -29.17 -12.69 -0.66
C ASP A 48 -27.66 -12.55 -0.82
N LEU A 49 -26.99 -13.64 -1.19
CA LEU A 49 -25.63 -13.69 -1.70
C LEU A 49 -25.54 -12.85 -3.00
N GLN A 50 -25.65 -11.53 -2.88
CA GLN A 50 -25.56 -10.64 -4.02
C GLN A 50 -24.12 -10.65 -4.51
N PRO A 51 -23.88 -10.87 -5.82
CA PRO A 51 -22.55 -10.76 -6.39
C PRO A 51 -22.02 -9.36 -6.08
N GLU A 52 -20.90 -9.35 -5.38
CA GLU A 52 -20.22 -8.16 -4.85
C GLU A 52 -20.20 -7.04 -5.89
N ARG A 53 -20.83 -5.90 -5.56
CA ARG A 53 -21.03 -4.78 -6.49
C ARG A 53 -19.80 -3.86 -6.50
N VAL A 54 -19.63 -3.14 -7.61
CA VAL A 54 -18.66 -2.03 -7.67
C VAL A 54 -19.04 -0.97 -6.63
N THR A 55 -18.14 -0.66 -5.70
CA THR A 55 -18.36 0.33 -4.64
C THR A 55 -18.00 1.71 -5.16
N LEU A 56 -19.01 2.46 -5.59
CA LEU A 56 -18.85 3.81 -6.12
C LEU A 56 -18.38 4.78 -5.04
N ALA A 57 -18.75 4.56 -3.78
CA ALA A 57 -18.29 5.34 -2.64
C ALA A 57 -16.77 5.50 -2.58
N GLN A 58 -16.04 4.43 -2.92
CA GLN A 58 -14.58 4.39 -2.90
C GLN A 58 -13.96 5.44 -3.83
N TYR A 59 -14.56 5.64 -5.00
CA TYR A 59 -14.07 6.59 -5.99
C TYR A 59 -14.32 8.05 -5.59
N PHE A 60 -15.35 8.31 -4.78
CA PHE A 60 -15.53 9.63 -4.17
C PHE A 60 -14.43 9.97 -3.17
N TYR A 61 -13.99 9.00 -2.37
CA TYR A 61 -12.85 9.20 -1.46
C TYR A 61 -11.54 9.43 -2.21
N VAL A 62 -11.30 8.69 -3.31
CA VAL A 62 -10.16 8.94 -4.20
C VAL A 62 -10.23 10.36 -4.76
N ALA A 63 -11.37 10.75 -5.32
CA ALA A 63 -11.59 12.07 -5.90
C ALA A 63 -11.36 13.19 -4.87
N ALA A 64 -11.82 13.03 -3.63
CA ALA A 64 -11.60 14.00 -2.56
C ALA A 64 -10.11 14.29 -2.34
N VAL A 65 -9.30 13.23 -2.22
CA VAL A 65 -7.85 13.37 -1.99
C VAL A 65 -7.14 13.95 -3.23
N VAL A 66 -7.56 13.54 -4.44
CA VAL A 66 -7.04 14.08 -5.71
C VAL A 66 -7.28 15.59 -5.80
N VAL A 67 -8.50 16.04 -5.54
CA VAL A 67 -8.88 17.47 -5.61
C VAL A 67 -8.06 18.29 -4.63
N LEU A 68 -7.93 17.84 -3.38
CA LEU A 68 -7.14 18.52 -2.36
C LEU A 68 -5.66 18.60 -2.76
N GLY A 69 -5.08 17.47 -3.18
CA GLY A 69 -3.68 17.37 -3.57
C GLY A 69 -3.33 18.22 -4.79
N LEU A 70 -4.14 18.15 -5.84
CA LEU A 70 -3.93 18.94 -7.06
C LEU A 70 -4.13 20.44 -6.81
N GLY A 71 -5.12 20.82 -6.00
CA GLY A 71 -5.30 22.22 -5.59
C GLY A 71 -4.04 22.79 -4.92
N ALA A 72 -3.51 22.08 -3.92
CA ALA A 72 -2.25 22.46 -3.27
C ALA A 72 -1.06 22.46 -4.24
N LEU A 73 -0.98 21.50 -5.17
CA LEU A 73 0.09 21.44 -6.17
C LEU A 73 0.08 22.67 -7.10
N PHE A 74 -1.10 23.03 -7.64
CA PHE A 74 -1.23 24.18 -8.53
C PHE A 74 -0.88 25.49 -7.83
N ALA A 75 -1.34 25.68 -6.59
CA ALA A 75 -0.99 26.84 -5.77
C ALA A 75 0.53 26.94 -5.56
N LYS A 76 1.17 25.85 -5.14
CA LYS A 76 2.62 25.79 -4.92
C LYS A 76 3.41 26.13 -6.18
N ARG A 77 3.04 25.55 -7.32
CA ARG A 77 3.74 25.79 -8.59
C ARG A 77 3.62 27.25 -9.06
N ARG A 78 2.45 27.88 -8.88
CA ARG A 78 2.27 29.30 -9.20
C ARG A 78 3.10 30.21 -8.30
N LEU A 79 3.19 29.90 -7.00
CA LEU A 79 3.97 30.69 -6.03
C LEU A 79 5.48 30.56 -6.25
N ALA A 80 5.96 29.36 -6.63
CA ALA A 80 7.36 29.14 -6.96
C ALA A 80 7.85 30.01 -8.14
N GLY A 81 6.99 30.21 -9.15
CA GLY A 81 7.29 31.12 -10.27
C GLY A 81 7.41 32.59 -9.85
N LEU A 82 6.71 33.00 -8.79
CA LEU A 82 6.76 34.38 -8.26
C LEU A 82 7.97 34.62 -7.34
N GLY A 83 8.35 33.63 -6.53
CA GLY A 83 9.50 33.74 -5.63
C GLY A 83 10.82 34.03 -6.35
N ALA A 84 10.94 33.59 -7.60
CA ALA A 84 12.10 33.89 -8.47
C ALA A 84 12.13 35.34 -9.00
N VAL A 85 11.02 36.08 -8.94
CA VAL A 85 10.86 37.43 -9.52
C VAL A 85 10.64 38.50 -8.44
N SER A 86 10.19 38.11 -7.24
CA SER A 86 9.51 39.01 -6.29
C SER A 86 10.12 39.02 -4.89
N ALA A 87 11.34 38.51 -4.71
CA ALA A 87 11.95 38.23 -3.41
C ALA A 87 11.90 39.40 -2.40
N ASP A 88 11.70 40.63 -2.88
CA ASP A 88 11.70 41.85 -2.07
C ASP A 88 10.34 42.56 -1.90
N ARG A 89 9.20 42.00 -2.34
CA ARG A 89 7.93 42.77 -2.46
C ARG A 89 6.67 42.24 -1.77
N SER A 90 6.65 41.07 -1.12
CA SER A 90 5.42 40.59 -0.46
C SER A 90 5.64 39.65 0.73
N THR A 91 5.10 40.02 1.90
CA THR A 91 5.10 39.22 3.14
C THR A 91 4.19 37.98 3.09
N LEU A 92 3.30 37.87 2.10
CA LEU A 92 2.29 36.81 1.99
C LEU A 92 2.75 35.59 1.17
N VAL A 93 3.70 35.77 0.25
CA VAL A 93 4.11 34.71 -0.69
C VAL A 93 4.78 33.55 0.06
N GLY A 94 5.64 33.85 1.02
CA GLY A 94 6.33 32.85 1.85
C GLY A 94 5.36 31.98 2.64
N PRO A 95 4.52 32.56 3.53
CA PRO A 95 3.56 31.79 4.33
C PRO A 95 2.60 30.93 3.50
N VAL A 96 2.04 31.45 2.40
CA VAL A 96 1.12 30.69 1.55
C VAL A 96 1.87 29.55 0.83
N SER A 97 3.13 29.75 0.43
CA SER A 97 3.95 28.69 -0.16
C SER A 97 4.21 27.55 0.83
N SER A 98 4.57 27.87 2.08
CA SER A 98 4.76 26.88 3.14
C SER A 98 3.47 26.13 3.46
N PHE A 99 2.35 26.84 3.57
CA PHE A 99 1.04 26.25 3.78
C PHE A 99 0.66 25.28 2.65
N SER A 100 0.86 25.69 1.40
CA SER A 100 0.66 24.84 0.23
C SER A 100 1.53 23.59 0.25
N GLY A 101 2.77 23.70 0.73
CA GLY A 101 3.66 22.58 0.95
C GLY A 101 3.14 21.60 2.00
N LEU A 102 2.66 22.12 3.14
CA LEU A 102 2.06 21.32 4.21
C LEU A 102 0.84 20.54 3.72
N VAL A 103 -0.10 21.20 3.04
CA VAL A 103 -1.32 20.55 2.52
C VAL A 103 -0.98 19.44 1.53
N LEU A 104 0.06 19.62 0.71
CA LEU A 104 0.50 18.60 -0.24
C LEU A 104 1.11 17.37 0.47
N ILE A 105 1.85 17.58 1.57
CA ILE A 105 2.35 16.49 2.42
C ILE A 105 1.18 15.74 3.06
N VAL A 106 0.20 16.47 3.62
CA VAL A 106 -0.98 15.89 4.25
C VAL A 106 -1.80 15.06 3.25
N ALA A 107 -2.07 15.59 2.05
CA ALA A 107 -2.79 14.85 1.01
C ALA A 107 -2.04 13.58 0.59
N SER A 108 -0.71 13.64 0.48
CA SER A 108 0.11 12.47 0.17
C SER A 108 0.07 11.42 1.29
N ALA A 109 0.10 11.85 2.55
CA ALA A 109 0.01 10.95 3.70
C ALA A 109 -1.36 10.24 3.76
N ILE A 110 -2.45 10.97 3.50
CA ILE A 110 -3.80 10.38 3.42
C ILE A 110 -3.88 9.35 2.28
N ALA A 111 -3.33 9.65 1.11
CA ALA A 111 -3.30 8.72 -0.01
C ALA A 111 -2.52 7.43 0.31
N VAL A 112 -1.34 7.56 0.95
CA VAL A 112 -0.55 6.39 1.38
C VAL A 112 -1.32 5.56 2.42
N TRP A 113 -1.96 6.22 3.39
CA TRP A 113 -2.79 5.54 4.38
C TRP A 113 -3.97 4.80 3.73
N ALA A 114 -4.64 5.41 2.76
CA ALA A 114 -5.74 4.77 2.03
C ALA A 114 -5.29 3.51 1.27
N VAL A 115 -4.12 3.55 0.62
CA VAL A 115 -3.52 2.37 -0.03
C VAL A 115 -3.29 1.25 0.98
N LEU A 116 -2.77 1.58 2.17
CA LEU A 116 -2.53 0.60 3.22
C LEU A 116 -3.84 -0.04 3.71
N VAL A 117 -4.86 0.77 4.01
CA VAL A 117 -6.16 0.26 4.47
C VAL A 117 -6.81 -0.64 3.42
N LEU A 118 -6.76 -0.24 2.14
CA LEU A 118 -7.27 -1.07 1.04
C LEU A 118 -6.55 -2.40 0.97
N PHE A 119 -5.22 -2.36 0.93
CA PHE A 119 -4.42 -3.57 0.84
C PHE A 119 -4.68 -4.51 2.02
N LEU A 120 -4.63 -4.01 3.26
CA LEU A 120 -4.86 -4.82 4.46
C LEU A 120 -6.29 -5.38 4.48
N GLY A 121 -7.28 -4.57 4.10
CA GLY A 121 -8.68 -5.03 4.00
C GLY A 121 -8.86 -6.15 2.97
N GLY A 122 -8.27 -6.02 1.78
CA GLY A 122 -8.35 -7.07 0.75
C GLY A 122 -7.52 -8.31 1.08
N PHE A 123 -6.44 -8.16 1.84
CA PHE A 123 -5.55 -9.26 2.22
C PHE A 123 -6.08 -10.05 3.43
N PHE A 124 -6.64 -9.36 4.44
CA PHE A 124 -7.12 -9.99 5.68
C PHE A 124 -8.65 -10.18 5.76
N GLY A 125 -9.45 -9.45 4.97
CA GLY A 125 -10.91 -9.36 5.12
C GLY A 125 -11.74 -10.45 4.44
N VAL A 126 -11.14 -11.52 3.89
CA VAL A 126 -11.87 -12.59 3.18
C VAL A 126 -12.22 -13.76 4.13
N THR A 127 -12.84 -13.49 5.27
CA THR A 127 -13.19 -14.55 6.24
C THR A 127 -14.67 -14.86 6.37
N GLU A 128 -15.60 -14.11 5.77
CA GLU A 128 -17.03 -14.44 5.89
C GLU A 128 -17.79 -14.06 4.60
N GLY A 129 -18.23 -15.08 3.85
CA GLY A 129 -19.24 -14.93 2.78
C GLY A 129 -18.72 -14.83 1.35
N GLY A 130 -18.47 -15.98 0.71
CA GLY A 130 -18.43 -16.15 -0.74
C GLY A 130 -17.21 -15.55 -1.47
N ASP A 131 -16.81 -16.20 -2.56
CA ASP A 131 -15.73 -15.70 -3.41
C ASP A 131 -16.12 -14.37 -4.08
N PRO A 132 -15.33 -13.30 -3.90
CA PRO A 132 -15.46 -12.07 -4.68
C PRO A 132 -15.54 -12.35 -6.18
N ALA A 133 -16.49 -11.72 -6.87
CA ALA A 133 -16.44 -11.69 -8.33
C ALA A 133 -15.11 -11.02 -8.76
N PRO A 134 -14.30 -11.64 -9.64
CA PRO A 134 -12.94 -11.15 -9.94
C PRO A 134 -12.93 -9.72 -10.46
N VAL A 135 -13.98 -9.31 -11.17
CA VAL A 135 -14.15 -7.94 -11.66
C VAL A 135 -14.39 -6.93 -10.53
N ALA A 136 -15.23 -7.28 -9.55
CA ALA A 136 -15.51 -6.41 -8.41
C ALA A 136 -14.23 -6.16 -7.61
N ARG A 137 -13.42 -7.20 -7.42
CA ARG A 137 -12.12 -7.10 -6.75
C ARG A 137 -11.13 -6.19 -7.48
N ILE A 138 -11.02 -6.32 -8.81
CA ILE A 138 -10.17 -5.42 -9.62
C ILE A 138 -10.59 -3.96 -9.45
N VAL A 139 -11.89 -3.70 -9.55
CA VAL A 139 -12.42 -2.32 -9.53
C VAL A 139 -12.41 -1.74 -8.12
N ASN A 140 -12.72 -2.50 -7.08
CA ASN A 140 -12.83 -1.98 -5.71
C ASN A 140 -11.47 -1.89 -5.01
N LEU A 141 -10.50 -2.73 -5.40
CA LEU A 141 -9.22 -2.87 -4.70
C LEU A 141 -8.05 -2.36 -5.54
N TYR A 142 -7.83 -2.93 -6.73
CA TYR A 142 -6.61 -2.67 -7.52
C TYR A 142 -6.59 -1.28 -8.13
N VAL A 143 -7.70 -0.85 -8.74
CA VAL A 143 -7.78 0.46 -9.38
C VAL A 143 -7.53 1.60 -8.37
N PRO A 144 -8.20 1.65 -7.19
CA PRO A 144 -7.92 2.69 -6.20
C PRO A 144 -6.47 2.69 -5.69
N ILE A 145 -5.87 1.52 -5.46
CA ILE A 145 -4.45 1.42 -5.04
C ILE A 145 -3.53 2.10 -6.07
N VAL A 146 -3.74 1.81 -7.36
CA VAL A 146 -2.97 2.40 -8.45
C VAL A 146 -3.20 3.92 -8.53
N LEU A 147 -4.47 4.37 -8.42
CA LEU A 147 -4.81 5.79 -8.48
C LEU A 147 -4.17 6.61 -7.35
N TYR A 148 -4.25 6.13 -6.10
CA TYR A 148 -3.61 6.81 -4.97
C TYR A 148 -2.09 6.84 -5.10
N THR A 149 -1.48 5.74 -5.58
CA THR A 149 -0.04 5.70 -5.82
C THR A 149 0.38 6.69 -6.90
N ALA A 150 -0.32 6.71 -8.03
CA ALA A 150 -0.07 7.64 -9.13
C ALA A 150 -0.20 9.09 -8.66
N LEU A 151 -1.18 9.39 -7.80
CA LEU A 151 -1.34 10.69 -7.17
C LEU A 151 -0.11 11.04 -6.32
N VAL A 152 0.30 10.18 -5.39
CA VAL A 152 1.46 10.44 -4.49
C VAL A 152 2.73 10.72 -5.31
N VAL A 153 3.03 9.87 -6.30
CA VAL A 153 4.19 10.05 -7.19
C VAL A 153 4.11 11.40 -7.91
N THR A 154 2.93 11.75 -8.45
CA THR A 154 2.72 13.03 -9.14
C THR A 154 2.93 14.22 -8.20
N LEU A 155 2.35 14.18 -7.00
CA LEU A 155 2.46 15.24 -6.00
C LEU A 155 3.92 15.46 -5.56
N ILE A 156 4.67 14.38 -5.33
CA ILE A 156 6.08 14.47 -4.91
C ILE A 156 6.95 15.04 -6.04
N LEU A 157 6.83 14.48 -7.25
CA LEU A 157 7.67 14.87 -8.38
C LEU A 157 7.41 16.32 -8.80
N LEU A 158 6.16 16.68 -9.07
CA LEU A 158 5.81 18.03 -9.53
C LEU A 158 5.84 19.06 -8.40
N GLY A 159 5.63 18.62 -7.15
CA GLY A 159 5.59 19.50 -5.99
C GLY A 159 6.96 19.85 -5.43
N PHE A 160 7.96 18.97 -5.54
CA PHE A 160 9.27 19.16 -4.90
C PHE A 160 10.47 18.96 -5.83
N VAL A 161 10.38 18.08 -6.82
CA VAL A 161 11.55 17.72 -7.66
C VAL A 161 11.67 18.57 -8.92
N PHE A 162 10.55 18.94 -9.54
CA PHE A 162 10.51 19.73 -10.78
C PHE A 162 9.94 21.14 -10.57
N PRO A 163 10.73 22.08 -9.99
CA PRO A 163 10.30 23.47 -9.89
C PRO A 163 10.15 24.11 -11.29
N PRO A 164 9.25 25.09 -11.46
CA PRO A 164 9.10 25.81 -12.72
C PRO A 164 10.40 26.50 -13.16
N PRO A 165 10.70 26.59 -14.46
CA PRO A 165 11.91 27.26 -14.96
C PRO A 165 11.92 28.74 -14.55
N ARG A 166 13.08 29.23 -14.07
CA ARG A 166 13.29 30.65 -13.79
C ARG A 166 13.27 31.42 -15.10
N ALA A 167 12.53 32.53 -15.16
CA ALA A 167 12.66 33.47 -16.26
C ALA A 167 14.11 33.99 -16.29
N LYS A 168 14.84 33.70 -17.37
CA LYS A 168 16.21 34.18 -17.58
C LYS A 168 16.17 35.71 -17.45
N HIS A 169 16.93 36.25 -16.51
CA HIS A 169 17.18 37.69 -16.50
C HIS A 169 17.92 38.00 -17.80
N ALA A 170 17.36 38.89 -18.62
CA ALA A 170 18.13 39.52 -19.68
C ALA A 170 19.39 40.11 -19.04
N PRO A 171 20.57 40.03 -19.67
CA PRO A 171 21.77 40.66 -19.13
C PRO A 171 21.43 42.11 -18.84
N SER A 172 21.49 42.51 -17.57
CA SER A 172 21.43 43.91 -17.19
C SER A 172 22.57 44.60 -17.92
N ALA A 173 22.22 45.46 -18.88
CA ALA A 173 23.12 46.35 -19.60
C ALA A 173 23.65 47.46 -18.66
N ASP A 174 24.05 47.07 -17.45
CA ASP A 174 24.42 47.95 -16.35
C ASP A 174 25.60 47.33 -15.59
N SER A 175 26.60 46.86 -16.35
CA SER A 175 27.97 46.74 -15.87
C SER A 175 28.81 47.76 -16.62
N GLY A 176 28.71 49.02 -16.18
CA GLY A 176 29.62 50.07 -16.59
C GLY A 176 28.96 51.44 -16.60
N THR A 177 28.93 52.11 -15.45
CA THR A 177 29.49 53.47 -15.28
C THR A 177 29.29 53.90 -13.83
N THR A 178 30.32 53.74 -13.01
CA THR A 178 30.54 54.63 -11.87
C THR A 178 31.87 55.33 -12.10
N ALA A 179 31.80 56.66 -12.08
CA ALA A 179 32.76 57.62 -12.61
C ALA A 179 34.22 57.54 -12.09
N ALA A 180 35.15 57.88 -12.98
CA ALA A 180 36.38 58.59 -12.66
C ALA A 180 36.58 59.73 -13.70
N PRO A 181 37.00 60.94 -13.31
CA PRO A 181 37.02 62.11 -14.20
C PRO A 181 38.40 62.29 -14.85
N ALA A 182 38.48 62.45 -16.17
CA ALA A 182 39.60 63.12 -16.84
C ALA A 182 39.28 63.49 -18.29
N ALA A 183 39.69 64.71 -18.63
CA ALA A 183 39.80 65.42 -19.90
C ALA A 183 39.83 64.62 -21.23
N THR A 184 39.31 65.28 -22.27
CA THR A 184 39.57 65.11 -23.72
C THR A 184 40.19 66.45 -24.19
N PRO A 185 41.00 66.59 -25.29
CA PRO A 185 41.24 65.65 -26.42
C PRO A 185 42.73 65.47 -26.85
N ALA A 186 43.01 64.43 -27.67
CA ALA A 186 43.77 64.56 -28.94
C ALA A 186 43.94 63.21 -29.70
N ALA A 187 43.50 63.24 -30.98
CA ALA A 187 44.03 62.60 -32.19
C ALA A 187 44.65 61.16 -32.23
N ALA A 188 44.13 60.40 -33.21
CA ALA A 188 44.53 59.14 -33.89
C ALA A 188 46.04 58.97 -34.25
N PRO A 189 46.55 57.80 -34.74
CA PRO A 189 45.83 56.78 -35.52
C PRO A 189 46.14 55.27 -35.32
N ALA A 190 45.31 54.51 -36.04
CA ALA A 190 45.15 53.08 -36.20
C ALA A 190 46.41 52.20 -36.35
N GLU A 191 46.38 51.04 -35.70
CA GLU A 191 47.12 49.84 -36.12
C GLU A 191 46.13 48.66 -36.16
N SER A 192 46.05 48.02 -37.33
CA SER A 192 45.10 46.98 -37.68
C SER A 192 45.61 45.59 -37.29
N ILE A 193 44.94 44.92 -36.34
CA ILE A 193 45.11 43.49 -36.04
C ILE A 193 43.87 42.75 -36.58
N PRO A 194 44.02 41.62 -37.32
CA PRO A 194 42.88 40.95 -37.94
C PRO A 194 42.01 40.19 -36.90
N PRO A 195 40.67 40.16 -37.07
CA PRO A 195 39.77 39.49 -36.13
C PRO A 195 39.65 37.99 -36.45
N THR A 196 40.35 37.13 -35.72
CA THR A 196 40.24 35.66 -35.93
C THR A 196 39.97 34.87 -34.65
N GLY A 197 39.14 35.38 -33.73
CA GLY A 197 38.86 34.68 -32.46
C GLY A 197 37.41 34.69 -31.96
N ALA A 198 36.53 35.55 -32.48
CA ALA A 198 35.21 35.76 -31.87
C ALA A 198 34.19 34.63 -32.13
N HIS A 199 34.30 33.91 -33.25
CA HIS A 199 33.37 32.82 -33.58
C HIS A 199 33.68 31.49 -32.85
N ALA A 200 34.96 31.19 -32.56
CA ALA A 200 35.35 29.97 -31.86
C ALA A 200 35.04 30.03 -30.35
N ALA A 201 35.13 31.21 -29.73
CA ALA A 201 34.78 31.38 -28.32
C ALA A 201 33.27 31.27 -28.07
N GLY A 202 32.44 31.73 -29.03
CA GLY A 202 30.98 31.63 -28.95
C GLY A 202 30.45 30.21 -29.10
N THR A 203 31.07 29.39 -29.96
CA THR A 203 30.70 27.97 -30.13
C THR A 203 31.16 27.13 -28.94
N VAL A 204 32.37 27.34 -28.41
CA VAL A 204 32.85 26.60 -27.23
C VAL A 204 32.04 26.95 -25.98
N ALA A 205 31.58 28.20 -25.83
CA ALA A 205 30.68 28.59 -24.75
C ALA A 205 29.27 27.99 -24.92
N ALA A 206 28.73 27.94 -26.14
CA ALA A 206 27.43 27.33 -26.42
C ALA A 206 27.45 25.81 -26.22
N ASP A 207 28.53 25.13 -26.63
CA ASP A 207 28.72 23.69 -26.45
C ASP A 207 28.99 23.34 -24.98
N ALA A 208 29.75 24.16 -24.25
CA ALA A 208 29.93 24.01 -22.80
C ALA A 208 28.62 24.22 -22.04
N GLN A 209 27.80 25.19 -22.47
CA GLN A 209 26.48 25.44 -21.91
C GLN A 209 25.49 24.31 -22.21
N ALA A 210 25.51 23.77 -23.43
CA ALA A 210 24.68 22.62 -23.83
C ALA A 210 25.09 21.33 -23.09
N ALA A 211 26.39 21.11 -22.88
CA ALA A 211 26.92 20.00 -22.09
C ALA A 211 26.54 20.11 -20.61
N THR A 212 26.62 21.32 -20.03
CA THR A 212 26.16 21.55 -18.65
C THR A 212 24.65 21.41 -18.53
N ASP A 213 23.86 21.88 -19.49
CA ASP A 213 22.40 21.72 -19.49
C ASP A 213 21.99 20.24 -19.61
N ALA A 214 22.70 19.45 -20.42
CA ALA A 214 22.50 18.00 -20.53
C ALA A 214 22.85 17.26 -19.23
N GLN A 215 23.99 17.58 -18.62
CA GLN A 215 24.42 17.01 -17.34
C GLN A 215 23.46 17.41 -16.19
N HIS A 216 22.93 18.64 -16.22
CA HIS A 216 21.84 19.06 -15.33
C HIS A 216 20.52 18.37 -15.66
N GLY A 217 20.26 17.91 -16.88
CA GLY A 217 19.10 17.10 -17.20
C GLY A 217 19.18 15.70 -16.57
N ASP A 218 20.31 15.03 -16.74
CA ASP A 218 20.49 13.63 -16.33
C ASP A 218 20.51 13.47 -14.81
N GLY A 219 21.19 14.36 -14.08
CA GLY A 219 21.16 14.32 -12.61
C GLY A 219 19.77 14.61 -12.03
N GLN A 220 18.91 15.35 -12.74
CA GLN A 220 17.57 15.68 -12.25
C GLN A 220 16.65 14.47 -12.43
N ARG A 221 16.81 13.75 -13.54
CA ARG A 221 16.15 12.48 -13.79
C ARG A 221 16.57 11.43 -12.76
N ALA A 222 17.87 11.32 -12.46
CA ALA A 222 18.37 10.40 -11.44
C ALA A 222 17.76 10.67 -10.06
N VAL A 223 17.70 11.94 -9.64
CA VAL A 223 17.08 12.35 -8.37
C VAL A 223 15.57 12.09 -8.37
N ALA A 224 14.87 12.39 -9.47
CA ALA A 224 13.43 12.12 -9.59
C ALA A 224 13.12 10.62 -9.46
N LEU A 225 13.89 9.77 -10.15
CA LEU A 225 13.75 8.32 -10.05
C LEU A 225 14.09 7.83 -8.63
N ALA A 226 15.04 8.47 -7.93
CA ALA A 226 15.37 8.12 -6.56
C ALA A 226 14.20 8.34 -5.57
N PHE A 227 13.30 9.29 -5.85
CA PHE A 227 12.07 9.51 -5.07
C PHE A 227 10.93 8.57 -5.48
N ALA A 228 10.75 8.35 -6.77
CA ALA A 228 9.59 7.62 -7.28
C ALA A 228 9.75 6.09 -7.19
N THR A 229 10.95 5.57 -7.42
CA THR A 229 11.19 4.12 -7.56
C THR A 229 10.72 3.29 -6.36
N PRO A 230 11.05 3.64 -5.10
CA PRO A 230 10.61 2.86 -3.95
C PRO A 230 9.08 2.83 -3.80
N ILE A 231 8.41 3.94 -4.12
CA ILE A 231 6.95 4.08 -4.02
C ILE A 231 6.26 3.22 -5.07
N ILE A 232 6.73 3.29 -6.33
CA ILE A 232 6.19 2.47 -7.43
C ILE A 232 6.42 0.99 -7.15
N ALA A 233 7.62 0.62 -6.70
CA ALA A 233 7.92 -0.76 -6.35
C ALA A 233 7.01 -1.29 -5.24
N ALA A 234 6.73 -0.50 -4.21
CA ALA A 234 5.78 -0.87 -3.16
C ALA A 234 4.37 -1.09 -3.70
N ALA A 235 3.84 -0.18 -4.53
CA ALA A 235 2.51 -0.36 -5.10
C ALA A 235 2.42 -1.59 -6.01
N VAL A 236 3.43 -1.83 -6.84
CA VAL A 236 3.52 -3.04 -7.68
C VAL A 236 3.55 -4.29 -6.80
N ALA A 237 4.33 -4.29 -5.71
CA ALA A 237 4.40 -5.40 -4.77
C ALA A 237 3.04 -5.70 -4.13
N LEU A 238 2.33 -4.66 -3.66
CA LEU A 238 1.01 -4.81 -3.02
C LEU A 238 -0.04 -5.37 -4.00
N VAL A 239 -0.12 -4.82 -5.22
CA VAL A 239 -1.07 -5.30 -6.24
C VAL A 239 -0.75 -6.72 -6.66
N LEU A 240 0.52 -7.04 -6.91
CA LEU A 240 0.94 -8.39 -7.29
C LEU A 240 0.68 -9.38 -6.15
N GLY A 241 0.97 -9.00 -4.90
CA GLY A 241 0.70 -9.82 -3.73
C GLY A 241 -0.78 -10.18 -3.60
N LEU A 242 -1.67 -9.21 -3.83
CA LEU A 242 -3.10 -9.47 -3.86
C LEU A 242 -3.48 -10.37 -5.05
N ILE A 243 -3.01 -10.11 -6.27
CA ILE A 243 -3.33 -10.98 -7.42
C ILE A 243 -2.92 -12.44 -7.16
N VAL A 244 -1.71 -12.65 -6.60
CA VAL A 244 -1.24 -14.00 -6.24
C VAL A 244 -2.13 -14.60 -5.15
N TYR A 245 -2.54 -13.81 -4.16
CA TYR A 245 -3.48 -14.24 -3.13
C TYR A 245 -4.82 -14.69 -3.74
N ASP A 246 -5.38 -13.91 -4.66
CA ASP A 246 -6.66 -14.20 -5.32
C ASP A 246 -6.63 -15.48 -6.15
N VAL A 247 -5.56 -15.64 -6.94
CA VAL A 247 -5.40 -16.78 -7.87
C VAL A 247 -5.13 -18.07 -7.11
N THR A 248 -4.28 -17.99 -6.08
CA THR A 248 -3.85 -19.20 -5.39
C THR A 248 -4.88 -19.64 -4.34
N ARG A 249 -5.61 -18.71 -3.70
CA ARG A 249 -6.50 -19.00 -2.56
C ARG A 249 -5.85 -19.85 -1.46
N THR A 250 -4.51 -19.92 -1.42
CA THR A 250 -3.78 -20.98 -0.71
C THR A 250 -3.31 -20.58 0.69
N ALA A 251 -2.92 -21.62 1.44
CA ALA A 251 -2.23 -21.62 2.72
C ALA A 251 -0.84 -20.92 2.76
N LEU A 252 -0.31 -20.42 1.63
CA LEU A 252 1.05 -19.86 1.53
C LEU A 252 1.11 -18.33 1.76
N GLU A 253 0.25 -17.79 2.63
CA GLU A 253 0.14 -16.35 2.91
C GLU A 253 1.50 -15.73 3.30
N VAL A 254 2.27 -16.43 4.14
CA VAL A 254 3.56 -15.94 4.62
C VAL A 254 4.57 -15.83 3.48
N TRP A 255 4.51 -16.74 2.49
CA TRP A 255 5.34 -16.67 1.29
C TRP A 255 4.95 -15.52 0.36
N ILE A 256 3.66 -15.16 0.30
CA ILE A 256 3.23 -13.97 -0.45
C ILE A 256 3.89 -12.72 0.14
N TRP A 257 3.93 -12.60 1.46
CA TRP A 257 4.65 -11.52 2.12
C TRP A 257 6.14 -11.51 1.83
N VAL A 258 6.80 -12.67 1.75
CA VAL A 258 8.21 -12.75 1.33
C VAL A 258 8.38 -12.14 -0.07
N VAL A 259 7.53 -12.50 -1.02
CA VAL A 259 7.58 -11.95 -2.40
C VAL A 259 7.36 -10.44 -2.41
N ILE A 260 6.36 -9.95 -1.67
CA ILE A 260 6.08 -8.51 -1.52
C ILE A 260 7.33 -7.78 -1.00
N LEU A 261 7.93 -8.29 0.09
CA LEU A 261 9.10 -7.68 0.71
C LEU A 261 10.33 -7.71 -0.21
N VAL A 262 10.52 -8.76 -1.01
CA VAL A 262 11.62 -8.83 -1.99
C VAL A 262 11.49 -7.73 -3.05
N ILE A 263 10.28 -7.49 -3.57
CA ILE A 263 10.03 -6.44 -4.57
C ILE A 263 10.26 -5.05 -3.94
N ILE A 264 9.76 -4.82 -2.72
CA ILE A 264 9.98 -3.56 -1.99
C ILE A 264 11.47 -3.34 -1.73
N ALA A 265 12.18 -4.36 -1.24
CA ALA A 265 13.62 -4.33 -1.00
C ALA A 265 14.38 -3.90 -2.25
N PHE A 266 14.05 -4.50 -3.41
CA PHE A 266 14.66 -4.13 -4.68
C PHE A 266 14.41 -2.66 -5.01
N GLY A 267 13.17 -2.17 -4.89
CA GLY A 267 12.83 -0.77 -5.13
C GLY A 267 13.60 0.22 -4.26
N VAL A 268 13.71 -0.07 -2.97
CA VAL A 268 14.46 0.76 -2.00
C VAL A 268 15.96 0.77 -2.30
N LEU A 269 16.53 -0.38 -2.67
CA LEU A 269 17.95 -0.48 -3.03
C LEU A 269 18.26 0.25 -4.35
N VAL A 270 17.39 0.14 -5.36
CA VAL A 270 17.51 0.89 -6.62
C VAL A 270 17.39 2.40 -6.36
N GLY A 271 16.41 2.82 -5.55
CA GLY A 271 16.27 4.22 -5.12
C GLY A 271 17.52 4.76 -4.43
N THR A 272 18.12 3.96 -3.54
CA THR A 272 19.37 4.30 -2.85
C THR A 272 20.55 4.46 -3.83
N ARG A 273 20.63 3.62 -4.87
CA ARG A 273 21.67 3.74 -5.91
C ARG A 273 21.47 4.99 -6.78
N LEU A 274 20.23 5.28 -7.16
CA LEU A 274 19.87 6.45 -7.97
C LEU A 274 20.13 7.76 -7.22
N ALA A 275 19.83 7.82 -5.93
CA ALA A 275 20.12 8.98 -5.09
C ALA A 275 21.62 9.34 -5.10
N ARG A 276 22.49 8.32 -5.16
CA ARG A 276 23.94 8.53 -5.24
C ARG A 276 24.43 8.97 -6.59
N ARG A 277 23.91 8.39 -7.67
CA ARG A 277 24.21 8.91 -9.02
C ARG A 277 23.85 10.39 -9.10
N GLY A 278 22.70 10.78 -8.57
CA GLY A 278 22.31 12.20 -8.45
C GLY A 278 23.29 13.03 -7.59
N ALA A 279 23.86 12.44 -6.53
CA ALA A 279 24.86 13.10 -5.70
C ALA A 279 26.21 13.28 -6.38
N ASP A 280 26.64 12.29 -7.16
CA ASP A 280 27.87 12.33 -7.94
C ASP A 280 27.76 13.39 -9.06
N GLU A 281 26.57 13.55 -9.65
CA GLU A 281 26.34 14.46 -10.79
C GLU A 281 26.00 15.91 -10.39
N ARG A 282 25.29 16.14 -9.27
CA ARG A 282 24.84 17.48 -8.82
C ARG A 282 25.51 17.98 -7.54
N GLY A 283 26.36 17.16 -6.93
CA GLY A 283 26.93 17.41 -5.61
C GLY A 283 26.00 16.95 -4.48
N ALA A 284 26.57 16.22 -3.52
CA ALA A 284 25.86 15.66 -2.37
C ALA A 284 25.16 16.70 -1.48
N GLN A 285 25.61 17.95 -1.49
CA GLN A 285 25.06 19.04 -0.69
C GLN A 285 23.84 19.71 -1.33
N ALA A 286 23.52 19.40 -2.59
CA ALA A 286 22.33 19.95 -3.23
C ALA A 286 21.08 19.53 -2.42
N PRO A 287 20.22 20.47 -1.99
CA PRO A 287 19.14 20.18 -1.03
C PRO A 287 18.22 19.02 -1.46
N ILE A 288 17.93 18.93 -2.76
CA ILE A 288 17.08 17.88 -3.32
C ILE A 288 17.77 16.50 -3.28
N VAL A 289 19.09 16.45 -3.51
CA VAL A 289 19.90 15.23 -3.41
C VAL A 289 20.02 14.77 -1.96
N ALA A 290 20.28 15.70 -1.04
CA ALA A 290 20.31 15.41 0.40
C ALA A 290 18.95 14.86 0.85
N GLY A 291 17.85 15.46 0.40
CA GLY A 291 16.49 14.98 0.64
C GLY A 291 16.27 13.55 0.13
N ALA A 292 16.65 13.26 -1.13
CA ALA A 292 16.53 11.90 -1.70
C ALA A 292 17.34 10.86 -0.92
N THR A 293 18.55 11.24 -0.48
CA THR A 293 19.45 10.35 0.26
C THR A 293 18.93 10.05 1.67
N THR A 294 18.44 11.06 2.38
CA THR A 294 17.80 10.93 3.70
C THR A 294 16.53 10.11 3.61
N LEU A 295 15.67 10.38 2.63
CA LEU A 295 14.44 9.61 2.43
C LEU A 295 14.74 8.12 2.23
N ASN A 296 15.64 7.79 1.29
CA ASN A 296 16.00 6.39 1.04
C ASN A 296 16.67 5.74 2.26
N PHE A 297 17.27 6.51 3.17
CA PHE A 297 17.77 5.96 4.44
C PHE A 297 16.64 5.57 5.38
N VAL A 298 15.70 6.49 5.58
CA VAL A 298 14.53 6.25 6.42
C VAL A 298 13.75 5.06 5.88
N LEU A 299 13.57 4.96 4.56
CA LEU A 299 12.88 3.83 3.93
C LEU A 299 13.57 2.49 4.19
N VAL A 300 14.91 2.41 4.16
CA VAL A 300 15.64 1.19 4.51
C VAL A 300 15.42 0.81 5.97
N ILE A 301 15.43 1.79 6.88
CA ILE A 301 15.18 1.54 8.31
C ILE A 301 13.76 1.05 8.53
N VAL A 302 12.76 1.73 7.97
CA VAL A 302 11.34 1.36 8.08
C VAL A 302 11.11 -0.02 7.49
N PHE A 303 11.67 -0.31 6.31
CA PHE A 303 11.60 -1.63 5.70
C PHE A 303 12.16 -2.71 6.62
N ALA A 304 13.36 -2.49 7.18
CA ALA A 304 13.99 -3.48 8.03
C ALA A 304 13.22 -3.72 9.33
N ILE A 305 12.67 -2.66 9.96
CA ILE A 305 11.83 -2.77 11.15
C ILE A 305 10.56 -3.57 10.82
N ALA A 306 9.88 -3.25 9.72
CA ALA A 306 8.68 -3.94 9.30
C ALA A 306 8.96 -5.42 9.00
N ALA A 307 9.97 -5.72 8.17
CA ALA A 307 10.33 -7.08 7.80
C ALA A 307 10.79 -7.92 9.00
N ALA A 308 11.58 -7.34 9.92
CA ALA A 308 11.99 -8.02 11.15
C ALA A 308 10.82 -8.24 12.12
N GLY A 309 9.94 -7.24 12.27
CA GLY A 309 8.73 -7.36 13.11
C GLY A 309 7.79 -8.45 12.59
N MET A 310 7.52 -8.47 11.28
CA MET A 310 6.73 -9.52 10.64
C MET A 310 7.39 -10.89 10.76
N SER A 311 8.70 -10.98 10.56
CA SER A 311 9.46 -12.22 10.76
C SER A 311 9.28 -12.78 12.18
N LEU A 312 9.43 -11.95 13.21
CA LEU A 312 9.26 -12.39 14.59
C LEU A 312 7.81 -12.82 14.88
N GLY A 313 6.83 -12.06 14.37
CA GLY A 313 5.41 -12.39 14.51
C GLY A 313 5.05 -13.73 13.85
N TYR A 314 5.48 -13.94 12.60
CA TYR A 314 5.25 -15.21 11.90
C TYR A 314 6.03 -16.37 12.50
N ALA A 315 7.26 -16.17 12.97
CA ALA A 315 8.00 -17.22 13.67
C ALA A 315 7.31 -17.63 14.99
N ALA A 316 6.81 -16.67 15.77
CA ALA A 316 6.06 -16.93 16.98
C ALA A 316 4.73 -17.66 16.68
N SER A 317 4.01 -17.22 15.65
CA SER A 317 2.79 -17.88 15.17
C SER A 317 3.05 -19.31 14.70
N ALA A 318 4.13 -19.54 13.94
CA ALA A 318 4.54 -20.88 13.50
C ALA A 318 4.79 -21.82 14.68
N VAL A 319 5.51 -21.37 15.71
CA VAL A 319 5.73 -22.16 16.94
C VAL A 319 4.41 -22.39 17.68
N SER A 320 3.57 -21.37 17.82
CA SER A 320 2.26 -21.50 18.45
C SER A 320 1.36 -22.52 17.74
N SER A 321 1.46 -22.62 16.41
CA SER A 321 0.66 -23.55 15.59
C SER A 321 0.97 -25.03 15.80
N LEU A 322 2.05 -25.34 16.54
CA LEU A 322 2.36 -26.70 16.98
C LEU A 322 1.52 -27.12 18.17
N ASN A 323 1.01 -26.18 18.97
CA ASN A 323 0.12 -26.47 20.08
C ASN A 323 -1.32 -26.46 19.57
N VAL A 324 -1.98 -27.61 19.60
CA VAL A 324 -3.31 -27.81 19.01
C VAL A 324 -4.26 -28.43 20.02
N SER A 325 -5.52 -28.00 19.98
CA SER A 325 -6.65 -28.58 20.70
C SER A 325 -7.76 -28.83 19.67
N PRO A 326 -7.72 -29.98 18.97
CA PRO A 326 -8.76 -30.33 18.02
C PRO A 326 -10.11 -30.39 18.68
N GLY A 327 -11.07 -29.72 18.04
CA GLY A 327 -12.45 -29.64 18.50
C GLY A 327 -13.39 -29.83 17.33
N LEU A 328 -14.48 -30.54 17.56
CA LEU A 328 -15.58 -30.64 16.61
C LEU A 328 -16.89 -30.52 17.39
N GLY A 329 -17.77 -29.64 16.93
CA GLY A 329 -19.06 -29.42 17.55
C GLY A 329 -20.16 -29.26 16.53
N LEU A 330 -21.35 -29.67 16.95
CA LEU A 330 -22.56 -29.68 16.16
C LEU A 330 -23.70 -29.17 17.04
N SER A 331 -24.42 -28.17 16.54
CA SER A 331 -25.60 -27.64 17.22
C SER A 331 -26.76 -27.44 16.26
N ALA A 332 -27.97 -27.49 16.83
CA ALA A 332 -29.21 -27.15 16.18
C ALA A 332 -29.89 -26.03 16.98
N TYR A 333 -30.36 -25.00 16.28
CA TYR A 333 -31.07 -23.85 16.85
C TYR A 333 -32.15 -23.36 15.89
N ALA A 334 -33.11 -22.59 16.39
CA ALA A 334 -34.17 -21.98 15.57
C ALA A 334 -34.22 -20.47 15.81
N ASP A 335 -34.59 -19.70 14.80
CA ASP A 335 -34.70 -18.22 14.87
C ASP A 335 -35.77 -17.72 15.87
N GLN A 336 -36.62 -18.62 16.38
CA GLN A 336 -37.56 -18.34 17.47
C GLN A 336 -37.45 -19.38 18.58
N GLU A 337 -36.78 -19.00 19.66
CA GLU A 337 -36.68 -19.79 20.90
C GLU A 337 -38.06 -19.96 21.56
N LYS A 338 -38.80 -21.01 21.18
CA LYS A 338 -39.77 -21.63 22.09
C LYS A 338 -39.06 -22.70 22.90
N TYR A 339 -38.31 -22.28 23.93
CA TYR A 339 -37.89 -23.23 24.96
C TYR A 339 -39.12 -23.70 25.72
N SER A 340 -39.52 -24.94 25.50
CA SER A 340 -40.41 -25.62 26.45
C SER A 340 -39.52 -26.36 27.44
N GLU A 341 -39.08 -25.68 28.50
CA GLU A 341 -38.50 -26.36 29.66
C GLU A 341 -39.58 -27.25 30.27
N SER A 342 -39.59 -28.53 29.89
CA SER A 342 -40.30 -29.55 30.66
C SER A 342 -39.41 -29.88 31.84
N GLU A 343 -39.84 -29.52 33.05
CA GLU A 343 -39.11 -29.70 34.30
C GLU A 343 -38.77 -31.20 34.49
N GLY A 344 -37.52 -31.56 34.17
CA GLY A 344 -36.99 -32.93 34.28
C GLY A 344 -36.68 -33.67 32.97
N ASP A 345 -36.82 -33.03 31.81
CA ASP A 345 -36.49 -33.61 30.49
C ASP A 345 -35.55 -32.66 29.73
N ASP A 346 -34.34 -33.11 29.38
CA ASP A 346 -33.34 -32.34 28.64
C ASP A 346 -33.68 -32.26 27.12
N SER A 347 -34.89 -32.68 26.74
CA SER A 347 -35.34 -32.68 25.36
C SER A 347 -35.69 -31.27 24.86
N VAL A 348 -35.28 -30.96 23.63
CA VAL A 348 -35.51 -29.66 22.99
C VAL A 348 -36.31 -29.85 21.71
N GLU A 349 -37.48 -29.24 21.63
CA GLU A 349 -38.29 -29.20 20.41
C GLU A 349 -38.00 -27.93 19.61
N LEU A 350 -37.58 -28.09 18.35
CA LEU A 350 -37.27 -26.98 17.44
C LEU A 350 -38.16 -27.03 16.20
N VAL A 351 -38.66 -25.85 15.81
CA VAL A 351 -39.42 -25.66 14.57
C VAL A 351 -38.49 -25.04 13.54
N ASN A 352 -38.29 -25.74 12.41
CA ASN A 352 -37.35 -25.36 11.34
C ASN A 352 -35.92 -25.13 11.87
N PRO A 353 -35.27 -26.17 12.43
CA PRO A 353 -33.93 -26.02 12.98
C PRO A 353 -32.91 -25.72 11.88
N ARG A 354 -32.00 -24.79 12.18
CA ARG A 354 -30.74 -24.59 11.47
C ARG A 354 -29.63 -25.34 12.20
N ILE A 355 -28.79 -26.01 11.44
CA ILE A 355 -27.66 -26.80 11.92
C ILE A 355 -26.40 -25.95 11.78
N SER A 356 -25.65 -25.78 12.86
CA SER A 356 -24.30 -25.22 12.85
C SER A 356 -23.28 -26.30 13.15
N LEU A 357 -22.33 -26.42 12.24
CA LEU A 357 -21.10 -27.18 12.39
C LEU A 357 -19.98 -26.21 12.71
N TRP A 358 -19.22 -26.47 13.77
CA TRP A 358 -17.98 -25.77 14.02
C TRP A 358 -16.87 -26.74 14.36
N GLY A 359 -15.63 -26.36 14.07
CA GLY A 359 -14.47 -27.17 14.43
C GLY A 359 -13.20 -26.35 14.50
N SER A 360 -12.23 -26.82 15.27
CA SER A 360 -10.93 -26.20 15.50
C SER A 360 -9.79 -27.21 15.32
N ASP A 361 -8.62 -26.71 14.94
CA ASP A 361 -7.42 -27.51 14.67
C ASP A 361 -7.64 -28.72 13.73
N LEU A 362 -8.50 -28.51 12.74
CA LEU A 362 -8.74 -29.45 11.64
C LEU A 362 -7.61 -29.42 10.60
N LYS A 363 -7.47 -30.51 9.83
CA LYS A 363 -6.44 -30.64 8.81
C LYS A 363 -6.74 -29.72 7.64
N ARG A 364 -5.73 -28.94 7.22
CA ARG A 364 -5.88 -28.02 6.08
C ARG A 364 -6.23 -28.79 4.80
N GLY A 365 -7.21 -28.30 4.05
CA GLY A 365 -7.63 -28.87 2.76
C GLY A 365 -8.38 -30.19 2.87
N THR A 366 -9.01 -30.44 4.02
CA THR A 366 -10.01 -31.49 4.19
C THR A 366 -11.36 -30.86 4.52
N ASP A 367 -12.43 -31.48 4.05
CA ASP A 367 -13.78 -31.04 4.37
C ASP A 367 -14.23 -31.58 5.72
N ALA A 368 -14.97 -30.76 6.46
CA ALA A 368 -15.82 -31.20 7.55
C ALA A 368 -17.27 -31.23 7.04
N THR A 369 -17.96 -32.34 7.27
CA THR A 369 -19.26 -32.61 6.67
C THR A 369 -20.28 -32.99 7.73
N VAL A 370 -21.51 -32.50 7.60
CA VAL A 370 -22.67 -32.99 8.35
C VAL A 370 -23.54 -33.83 7.43
N THR A 371 -23.86 -35.04 7.86
CA THR A 371 -24.71 -35.97 7.13
C THR A 371 -25.93 -36.38 7.96
N LEU A 372 -27.03 -36.66 7.28
CA LEU A 372 -28.26 -37.16 7.87
C LEU A 372 -28.36 -38.68 7.72
N ASP A 373 -28.53 -39.38 8.83
CA ASP A 373 -28.74 -40.84 8.89
C ASP A 373 -30.10 -41.15 9.54
N PRO A 374 -31.00 -41.95 8.94
CA PRO A 374 -30.88 -42.65 7.66
C PRO A 374 -31.07 -41.75 6.43
N GLY A 375 -30.28 -41.97 5.39
CA GLY A 375 -30.38 -41.27 4.11
C GLY A 375 -29.04 -40.92 3.47
N ALA A 376 -27.98 -40.79 4.27
CA ALA A 376 -26.63 -40.37 3.86
C ALA A 376 -26.63 -39.05 3.05
N GLU A 377 -27.61 -38.18 3.30
CA GLU A 377 -27.71 -36.88 2.67
C GLU A 377 -26.76 -35.90 3.37
N THR A 378 -25.88 -35.25 2.62
CA THR A 378 -24.98 -34.22 3.15
C THR A 378 -25.74 -32.91 3.31
N ILE A 379 -25.91 -32.46 4.54
CA ILE A 379 -26.64 -31.22 4.87
C ILE A 379 -25.70 -30.01 4.78
N ALA A 380 -24.49 -30.14 5.32
CA ALA A 380 -23.50 -29.08 5.34
C ALA A 380 -22.12 -29.62 5.00
N THR A 381 -21.31 -28.80 4.35
CA THR A 381 -19.90 -29.07 4.09
C THR A 381 -19.13 -27.76 4.20
N ALA A 382 -18.00 -27.80 4.88
CA ALA A 382 -17.09 -26.68 4.93
C ALA A 382 -15.64 -27.15 4.90
N ASP A 383 -14.83 -26.46 4.10
CA ASP A 383 -13.40 -26.70 4.00
C ASP A 383 -12.69 -26.21 5.27
N ALA A 384 -11.87 -27.06 5.86
CA ALA A 384 -10.94 -26.67 6.91
C ALA A 384 -9.83 -25.80 6.29
N GLY A 385 -10.11 -24.51 6.23
CA GLY A 385 -9.22 -23.49 5.68
C GLY A 385 -7.99 -23.23 6.57
N ARG A 386 -7.31 -22.10 6.32
CA ARG A 386 -6.00 -21.79 6.92
C ARG A 386 -5.98 -21.72 8.44
N ASN A 387 -7.05 -21.19 9.03
CA ASN A 387 -7.20 -21.03 10.47
C ASN A 387 -7.46 -22.37 11.17
N ARG A 388 -7.54 -23.48 10.41
CA ARG A 388 -7.93 -24.81 10.88
C ARG A 388 -9.28 -24.79 11.62
N TRP A 389 -10.06 -23.76 11.31
CA TRP A 389 -11.35 -23.48 11.89
C TRP A 389 -12.38 -23.68 10.81
N VAL A 390 -13.46 -24.36 11.16
CA VAL A 390 -14.62 -24.54 10.31
C VAL A 390 -15.81 -23.91 10.99
N ASN A 391 -16.62 -23.22 10.20
CA ASN A 391 -17.99 -22.88 10.56
C ASN A 391 -18.85 -23.10 9.32
N ALA A 392 -19.91 -23.90 9.45
CA ALA A 392 -20.90 -24.11 8.41
C ALA A 392 -22.29 -24.04 9.03
N GLU A 393 -23.20 -23.35 8.36
CA GLU A 393 -24.60 -23.33 8.74
C GLU A 393 -25.45 -23.84 7.58
N ALA A 394 -26.45 -24.66 7.88
CA ALA A 394 -27.38 -25.17 6.89
C ALA A 394 -28.75 -25.43 7.52
N ASP A 395 -29.80 -25.15 6.76
CA ASP A 395 -31.16 -25.48 7.19
C ASP A 395 -31.39 -27.00 7.05
N LEU A 396 -32.13 -27.58 8.00
CA LEU A 396 -32.50 -28.99 7.91
C LEU A 396 -33.45 -29.22 6.71
N PRO A 397 -33.30 -30.30 5.94
CA PRO A 397 -34.19 -30.59 4.80
C PRO A 397 -35.67 -30.60 5.21
N GLU A 398 -36.52 -29.95 4.41
CA GLU A 398 -37.96 -29.96 4.64
C GLU A 398 -38.58 -31.32 4.26
N GLY A 399 -39.62 -31.74 5.00
CA GLY A 399 -40.42 -32.91 4.64
C GLY A 399 -39.82 -34.27 5.02
N LEU A 400 -38.95 -34.30 6.03
CA LEU A 400 -38.47 -35.56 6.63
C LEU A 400 -39.64 -36.43 7.10
N ALA A 401 -39.57 -37.73 6.82
CA ALA A 401 -40.58 -38.68 7.27
C ALA A 401 -40.53 -38.83 8.80
N PRO A 402 -41.65 -39.07 9.49
CA PRO A 402 -41.65 -39.31 10.93
C PRO A 402 -40.75 -40.50 11.28
N GLY A 403 -39.87 -40.32 12.27
CA GLY A 403 -38.88 -41.34 12.65
C GLY A 403 -37.66 -40.77 13.36
N ASP A 404 -36.74 -41.68 13.72
CA ASP A 404 -35.49 -41.34 14.38
C ASP A 404 -34.37 -41.07 13.36
N TYR A 405 -33.63 -40.00 13.58
CA TYR A 405 -32.51 -39.58 12.75
C TYR A 405 -31.28 -39.25 13.61
N ARG A 406 -30.12 -39.24 12.98
CA ARG A 406 -28.85 -38.76 13.53
C ARG A 406 -28.22 -37.79 12.55
N LEU A 407 -27.79 -36.66 13.07
CA LEU A 407 -26.89 -35.75 12.40
C LEU A 407 -25.48 -36.16 12.77
N VAL A 408 -24.68 -36.55 11.78
CA VAL A 408 -23.31 -37.03 11.98
C VAL A 408 -22.37 -36.03 11.35
N ALA A 409 -21.58 -35.35 12.19
CA ALA A 409 -20.51 -34.48 11.77
C ALA A 409 -19.18 -35.26 11.77
N GLU A 410 -18.49 -35.26 10.63
CA GLU A 410 -17.17 -35.89 10.49
C GLU A 410 -16.16 -34.86 10.03
N ALA A 411 -14.95 -34.91 10.60
CA ALA A 411 -13.82 -34.08 10.17
C ALA A 411 -12.49 -34.79 10.41
N VAL A 412 -11.45 -34.37 9.67
CA VAL A 412 -10.08 -34.84 9.89
C VAL A 412 -9.32 -33.83 10.73
N THR A 413 -8.79 -34.25 11.87
CA THR A 413 -7.94 -33.41 12.73
C THR A 413 -6.57 -33.19 12.10
N VAL A 414 -5.86 -32.13 12.50
CA VAL A 414 -4.54 -31.77 11.97
C VAL A 414 -3.49 -32.90 12.02
N ASP A 415 -3.59 -33.83 12.96
CA ASP A 415 -2.73 -35.01 13.07
C ASP A 415 -3.18 -36.21 12.21
N GLY A 416 -4.26 -36.05 11.45
CA GLY A 416 -4.74 -37.01 10.46
C GLY A 416 -5.70 -38.08 10.99
N ARG A 417 -6.27 -37.91 12.18
CA ARG A 417 -7.33 -38.79 12.69
C ARG A 417 -8.70 -38.29 12.23
N SER A 418 -9.64 -39.19 12.02
CA SER A 418 -11.05 -38.83 11.84
C SER A 418 -11.68 -38.65 13.22
N VAL A 419 -12.46 -37.59 13.39
CA VAL A 419 -13.29 -37.31 14.56
C VAL A 419 -14.72 -37.20 14.09
N GLU A 420 -15.62 -37.81 14.85
CA GLU A 420 -17.05 -37.90 14.54
C GLU A 420 -17.86 -37.51 15.78
N VAL A 421 -18.76 -36.54 15.64
CA VAL A 421 -19.76 -36.21 16.66
C VAL A 421 -21.15 -36.40 16.08
N SER A 422 -22.06 -37.00 16.88
CA SER A 422 -23.42 -37.30 16.42
C SER A 422 -24.48 -36.73 17.35
N LEU A 423 -25.45 -36.02 16.78
CA LEU A 423 -26.60 -35.48 17.49
C LEU A 423 -27.86 -36.28 17.12
N ARG A 424 -28.59 -36.79 18.12
CA ARG A 424 -29.83 -37.54 17.90
C ARG A 424 -31.01 -36.59 17.73
N MET A 425 -31.93 -36.93 16.82
CA MET A 425 -33.20 -36.23 16.71
C MET A 425 -34.33 -37.17 16.30
N THR A 426 -35.57 -36.81 16.64
CA THR A 426 -36.77 -37.54 16.25
C THR A 426 -37.73 -36.55 15.58
N VAL A 427 -38.24 -36.92 14.41
CA VAL A 427 -39.28 -36.17 13.70
C VAL A 427 -40.62 -36.79 14.03
N ASP A 428 -41.54 -36.01 14.60
CA ASP A 428 -42.87 -36.48 14.97
C ASP A 428 -43.82 -36.56 13.75
N ALA A 429 -45.03 -37.08 13.97
CA ALA A 429 -46.04 -37.17 12.91
C ALA A 429 -46.58 -35.79 12.43
N GLY A 430 -46.35 -34.73 13.20
CA GLY A 430 -46.68 -33.34 12.87
C GLY A 430 -45.55 -32.58 12.18
N GLY A 431 -44.36 -33.18 12.04
CA GLY A 431 -43.16 -32.56 11.45
C GLY A 431 -42.32 -31.75 12.44
N ALA A 432 -42.60 -31.81 13.75
CA ALA A 432 -41.76 -31.20 14.77
C ALA A 432 -40.48 -32.03 14.99
N VAL A 433 -39.35 -31.35 15.18
CA VAL A 433 -38.05 -31.99 15.39
C VAL A 433 -37.69 -31.90 16.87
N VAL A 434 -37.51 -33.05 17.51
CA VAL A 434 -37.19 -33.17 18.93
C VAL A 434 -35.78 -33.71 19.10
N PHE A 435 -34.96 -33.03 19.89
CA PHE A 435 -33.61 -33.44 20.26
C PHE A 435 -33.61 -33.98 21.70
N PRO A 436 -33.56 -35.31 21.91
CA PRO A 436 -33.78 -35.92 23.22
C PRO A 436 -32.64 -35.72 24.23
N ASP A 437 -31.41 -35.44 23.77
CA ASP A 437 -30.23 -35.26 24.62
C ASP A 437 -29.72 -33.81 24.62
N GLY A 438 -30.59 -32.86 24.31
CA GLY A 438 -30.23 -31.48 24.00
C GLY A 438 -29.86 -31.28 22.53
N SER A 439 -29.80 -30.01 22.10
CA SER A 439 -29.60 -29.63 20.70
C SER A 439 -28.14 -29.28 20.35
N SER A 440 -27.18 -29.58 21.22
CA SER A 440 -25.76 -29.30 20.98
C SER A 440 -24.86 -30.39 21.54
N ILE A 441 -23.83 -30.75 20.78
CA ILE A 441 -22.77 -31.65 21.21
C ILE A 441 -21.43 -31.11 20.74
N ASP A 442 -20.42 -31.17 21.61
CA ASP A 442 -19.05 -30.81 21.27
C ASP A 442 -18.05 -31.79 21.86
N GLU A 443 -17.04 -32.11 21.08
CA GLU A 443 -15.90 -32.92 21.51
C GLU A 443 -14.65 -32.08 21.33
N THR A 444 -14.04 -31.69 22.45
CA THR A 444 -12.76 -30.98 22.48
C THR A 444 -11.72 -31.88 23.11
N GLU A 445 -10.64 -32.16 22.37
CA GLU A 445 -9.52 -32.93 22.87
C GLU A 445 -8.56 -32.08 23.71
N GLU A 446 -7.84 -32.75 24.62
CA GLU A 446 -6.75 -32.13 25.37
C GLU A 446 -5.67 -31.57 24.43
N SER A 447 -5.12 -30.43 24.84
CA SER A 447 -4.09 -29.77 24.05
C SER A 447 -2.82 -30.63 23.94
N ARG A 448 -2.26 -30.68 22.75
CA ARG A 448 -1.07 -31.50 22.45
C ARG A 448 -0.16 -30.83 21.43
N LEU A 449 1.10 -31.25 21.46
CA LEU A 449 2.15 -30.73 20.59
C LEU A 449 2.31 -31.62 19.35
N LEU A 450 2.18 -31.01 18.18
CA LEU A 450 2.50 -31.66 16.91
C LEU A 450 4.01 -31.85 16.76
N PRO A 451 4.45 -32.94 16.09
CA PRO A 451 5.85 -33.12 15.75
C PRO A 451 6.30 -32.05 14.74
N ILE A 452 7.57 -31.64 14.85
CA ILE A 452 8.20 -30.77 13.84
C ILE A 452 8.37 -31.58 12.55
N THR A 453 7.60 -31.21 11.52
CA THR A 453 7.68 -31.83 10.20
C THR A 453 8.41 -30.93 9.21
N ALA A 454 8.90 -31.51 8.10
CA ALA A 454 9.48 -30.72 7.03
C ALA A 454 8.47 -29.71 6.46
N GLY A 455 7.21 -30.11 6.28
CA GLY A 455 6.14 -29.22 5.81
C GLY A 455 5.98 -28.00 6.72
N TRP A 456 5.89 -28.19 8.04
CA TRP A 456 5.84 -27.08 9.00
C TRP A 456 7.07 -26.16 8.90
N VAL A 457 8.27 -26.73 8.76
CA VAL A 457 9.48 -25.92 8.59
C VAL A 457 9.41 -25.09 7.32
N PHE A 458 8.98 -25.64 6.19
CA PHE A 458 8.97 -24.94 4.90
C PHE A 458 7.80 -23.96 4.74
N ASP A 459 6.62 -24.31 5.25
CA ASP A 459 5.39 -23.57 5.02
C ASP A 459 5.18 -22.48 6.08
N ASP A 460 5.50 -22.76 7.34
CA ASP A 460 5.19 -21.86 8.46
C ASP A 460 6.46 -21.15 8.99
N LEU A 461 7.58 -21.85 9.18
CA LEU A 461 8.78 -21.28 9.84
C LEU A 461 9.78 -20.59 8.89
N LEU A 462 10.15 -21.25 7.79
CA LEU A 462 11.17 -20.79 6.85
C LEU A 462 10.87 -19.40 6.25
N PRO A 463 9.62 -19.06 5.87
CA PRO A 463 9.30 -17.72 5.37
C PRO A 463 9.72 -16.61 6.33
N ALA A 464 9.46 -16.80 7.63
CA ALA A 464 9.86 -15.86 8.66
C ALA A 464 11.38 -15.69 8.70
N GLY A 465 12.14 -16.78 8.62
CA GLY A 465 13.61 -16.74 8.53
C GLY A 465 14.10 -15.98 7.29
N VAL A 466 13.46 -16.20 6.13
CA VAL A 466 13.78 -15.51 4.87
C VAL A 466 13.53 -14.00 4.98
N MET A 467 12.43 -13.58 5.62
CA MET A 467 12.15 -12.15 5.85
C MET A 467 13.24 -11.47 6.70
N LEU A 468 13.71 -12.14 7.76
CA LEU A 468 14.79 -11.61 8.60
C LEU A 468 16.10 -11.52 7.82
N ALA A 469 16.46 -12.57 7.08
CA ALA A 469 17.64 -12.56 6.23
C ALA A 469 17.59 -11.44 5.18
N LEU A 470 16.41 -11.21 4.59
CA LEU A 470 16.18 -10.12 3.65
C LEU A 470 16.36 -8.75 4.31
N ALA A 471 15.83 -8.53 5.51
CA ALA A 471 16.02 -7.29 6.25
C ALA A 471 17.51 -6.98 6.49
N LEU A 472 18.26 -7.98 6.95
CA LEU A 472 19.71 -7.88 7.18
C LEU A 472 20.47 -7.61 5.87
N ALA A 473 20.13 -8.31 4.79
CA ALA A 473 20.74 -8.13 3.48
C ALA A 473 20.52 -6.70 2.94
N VAL A 474 19.29 -6.17 3.05
CA VAL A 474 18.98 -4.81 2.60
C VAL A 474 19.75 -3.76 3.40
N ILE A 475 19.86 -3.92 4.72
CA ILE A 475 20.69 -3.05 5.56
C ILE A 475 22.15 -3.10 5.09
N ALA A 476 22.71 -4.31 4.99
CA ALA A 476 24.11 -4.51 4.62
C ALA A 476 24.44 -3.92 3.24
N VAL A 477 23.61 -4.20 2.22
CA VAL A 477 23.79 -3.66 0.87
C VAL A 477 23.62 -2.15 0.88
N SER A 478 22.62 -1.60 1.59
CA SER A 478 22.43 -0.15 1.69
C SER A 478 23.66 0.55 2.29
N LEU A 479 24.19 0.02 3.40
CA LEU A 479 25.39 0.55 4.07
C LEU A 479 26.64 0.46 3.20
N GLN A 480 26.88 -0.69 2.56
CA GLN A 480 28.01 -0.86 1.64
C GLN A 480 27.93 0.11 0.47
N THR A 481 26.74 0.24 -0.11
CA THR A 481 26.49 1.20 -1.18
C THR A 481 26.90 2.57 -0.61
N ARG A 482 26.44 2.96 0.60
CA ARG A 482 26.65 4.31 1.19
C ARG A 482 28.12 4.63 1.45
N ASN A 483 28.88 3.62 1.82
CA ASN A 483 30.26 3.78 2.26
C ASN A 483 31.28 3.57 1.14
N ARG A 484 30.87 3.28 -0.10
CA ARG A 484 31.79 3.31 -1.26
C ARG A 484 32.22 4.75 -1.52
N ARG A 485 33.20 5.24 -0.78
CA ARG A 485 34.04 6.38 -1.18
C ARG A 485 34.92 5.92 -2.32
N GLN A 486 35.08 6.77 -3.33
CA GLN A 486 36.06 6.62 -4.39
C GLN A 486 37.41 6.28 -3.73
N ALA A 487 37.99 5.14 -4.10
CA ALA A 487 39.41 4.94 -3.84
C ALA A 487 40.12 6.16 -4.44
N PRO A 488 40.98 6.87 -3.69
CA PRO A 488 41.74 7.96 -4.26
C PRO A 488 42.45 7.40 -5.48
N GLU A 489 42.19 7.97 -6.66
CA GLU A 489 43.01 7.70 -7.84
C GLU A 489 44.45 7.96 -7.42
N LEU A 490 45.18 6.86 -7.21
CA LEU A 490 46.61 6.88 -6.97
C LEU A 490 47.21 7.73 -8.10
N HIS A 491 47.78 8.87 -7.70
CA HIS A 491 48.50 9.79 -8.56
C HIS A 491 49.23 9.03 -9.66
N ARG A 492 48.80 9.22 -10.92
CA ARG A 492 49.70 8.97 -12.05
C ARG A 492 50.88 9.92 -11.84
N PRO A 493 52.12 9.43 -11.63
CA PRO A 493 53.26 10.31 -11.61
C PRO A 493 53.39 10.92 -13.00
N THR A 494 53.32 12.25 -13.06
CA THR A 494 53.75 13.04 -14.20
C THR A 494 55.23 12.71 -14.44
N THR A 495 55.50 11.86 -15.42
CA THR A 495 56.85 11.70 -15.95
C THR A 495 57.23 13.01 -16.62
N GLY A 496 57.99 13.82 -15.89
CA GLY A 496 58.65 15.01 -16.40
C GLY A 496 59.50 14.64 -17.60
N ARG A 497 59.13 15.17 -18.76
CA ARG A 497 59.98 15.23 -19.93
C ARG A 497 60.96 16.38 -19.69
N VAL A 498 62.17 16.03 -19.27
CA VAL A 498 63.31 16.94 -19.27
C VAL A 498 63.67 17.18 -20.73
N GLU A 499 63.50 18.42 -21.19
CA GLU A 499 64.10 18.92 -22.43
C GLU A 499 65.62 18.95 -22.26
N ALA A 500 66.32 18.48 -23.29
CA ALA A 500 67.74 18.67 -23.53
C ALA A 500 67.91 19.32 -24.91
#